data_AF-A0A6I1R2L8-F1
#
_entry.id   AF-A0A6I1R2L8-F1
#
_cell.length_a   1.000
_cell.length_b   1.000
_cell.length_c   1.000
_cell.angle_alpha   90.00
_cell.angle_beta   90.00
_cell.angle_gamma   90.00
#
_symmetry.space_group_name_H-M   'P 1'
#
loop_
_entity.id
_entity.type
_entity.pdbx_description
1 polymer ?
#
loop_
_entity_poly.entity_id
_entity_poly.type
_entity_poly.pdbx_seq_one_letter_code
_entity_poly.pdbx_strand_id
1 'polypeptide(L)'
;MKSVEAKAFVDEFYKKVAVRWKERITNGSFMEKLRTGSLPPTALRLFFKNWGAYTIEINTLEAASYHKQIAFFRKHRNLMALMAQKLADELIHSTAGSRARHAGNREDAEHRGE
;
A
#
# COMPACT_ATOMS: atom_id res chain seq x y z
N MET A 1 8.24 -22.35 11.66
CA MET A 1 9.24 -21.32 11.35
C MET A 1 9.63 -20.65 12.65
N LYS A 2 10.93 -20.61 12.98
CA LYS A 2 11.39 -19.91 14.19
C LYS A 2 11.31 -18.40 13.97
N SER A 3 11.16 -17.62 15.04
CA SER A 3 10.99 -16.16 14.95
C SER A 3 12.10 -15.47 14.13
N VAL A 4 13.35 -15.93 14.27
CA VAL A 4 14.50 -15.41 13.52
C VAL A 4 14.39 -15.67 12.02
N GLU A 5 13.98 -16.88 11.63
CA GLU A 5 13.77 -17.25 10.22
C GLU A 5 12.61 -16.44 9.62
N ALA A 6 11.55 -16.22 10.39
CA ALA A 6 10.41 -15.41 9.99
C ALA A 6 10.83 -13.96 9.71
N LYS A 7 11.61 -13.37 10.61
CA LYS A 7 12.14 -12.02 10.46
C LYS A 7 13.03 -11.93 9.22
N ALA A 8 13.99 -12.85 9.06
CA ALA A 8 14.90 -12.84 7.92
C ALA A 8 14.15 -12.91 6.57
N PHE A 9 13.11 -13.75 6.49
CA PHE A 9 12.26 -13.85 5.30
C PHE A 9 11.54 -12.53 5.00
N VAL A 10 10.93 -11.92 6.01
CA VAL A 10 10.22 -10.65 5.87
C VAL A 10 11.17 -9.51 5.47
N ASP A 11 12.35 -9.43 6.11
CA ASP A 11 13.38 -8.43 5.80
C ASP A 11 13.86 -8.55 4.35
N GLU A 12 14.08 -9.77 3.86
CA GLU A 12 14.45 -10.01 2.45
C GLU A 12 13.33 -9.58 1.50
N PHE A 13 12.08 -9.87 1.84
CA PHE A 13 10.93 -9.47 1.04
C PHE A 13 10.80 -7.94 0.94
N TYR A 14 10.92 -7.23 2.07
CA TYR A 14 10.92 -5.77 2.09
C TYR A 14 12.05 -5.18 1.25
N LYS A 15 13.25 -5.76 1.33
CA LYS A 15 14.38 -5.33 0.49
C LYS A 15 14.06 -5.47 -1.00
N LYS A 16 13.48 -6.58 -1.44
CA LYS A 16 13.09 -6.79 -2.85
C LYS A 16 12.02 -5.78 -3.29
N VAL A 17 11.02 -5.53 -2.45
CA VAL A 17 9.98 -4.53 -2.73
C VAL A 17 10.57 -3.13 -2.85
N ALA A 18 11.45 -2.73 -1.92
CA ALA A 18 12.09 -1.41 -1.94
C ALA A 18 12.94 -1.19 -3.20
N VAL A 19 13.73 -2.19 -3.59
CA VAL A 19 14.52 -2.15 -4.83
C VAL A 19 13.60 -1.97 -6.03
N ARG A 20 12.57 -2.82 -6.16
CA ARG A 20 11.64 -2.77 -7.29
C ARG A 20 10.84 -1.48 -7.33
N TRP A 21 10.46 -0.94 -6.18
CA TRP A 21 9.78 0.37 -6.07
C TRP A 21 10.69 1.49 -6.56
N LYS A 22 11.94 1.54 -6.09
CA LYS A 22 12.90 2.54 -6.52
C LYS A 22 13.10 2.52 -8.03
N GLU A 23 13.31 1.34 -8.60
CA GLU A 23 13.55 1.16 -10.04
C GLU A 23 12.36 1.59 -10.90
N ARG A 24 11.13 1.28 -10.48
CA ARG A 24 9.95 1.35 -11.36
C ARG A 24 9.06 2.54 -11.10
N ILE A 25 9.06 3.03 -9.87
CA ILE A 25 8.26 4.16 -9.42
C ILE A 25 9.17 5.37 -9.26
N THR A 26 10.05 5.39 -8.25
CA THR A 26 10.86 6.58 -7.91
C THR A 26 11.76 7.07 -9.04
N ASN A 27 12.38 6.13 -9.75
CA ASN A 27 13.24 6.38 -10.91
C ASN A 27 12.53 6.11 -12.24
N GLY A 28 11.22 5.88 -12.22
CA GLY A 28 10.43 5.73 -13.44
C GLY A 28 10.30 7.07 -14.18
N SER A 29 10.22 7.03 -15.52
CA SER A 29 10.18 8.23 -16.37
C SER A 29 9.08 9.22 -15.98
N PHE A 30 7.91 8.73 -15.54
CA PHE A 30 6.83 9.59 -15.06
C PHE A 30 7.24 10.41 -13.83
N MET A 31 7.78 9.76 -12.79
CA MET A 31 8.18 10.40 -11.53
C MET A 31 9.40 11.31 -11.70
N GLU A 32 10.34 10.93 -12.58
CA GLU A 32 11.48 11.77 -12.92
C GLU A 32 11.04 13.07 -13.61
N LYS A 33 10.16 12.96 -14.61
CA LYS A 33 9.59 14.13 -15.29
C LYS A 33 8.74 14.98 -14.35
N LEU A 34 7.99 14.35 -13.44
CA LEU A 34 7.22 15.06 -12.42
C LEU A 34 8.14 15.87 -11.50
N ARG A 35 9.19 15.25 -10.96
CA ARG A 35 10.16 15.88 -10.05
C ARG A 35 10.94 17.03 -10.69
N THR A 36 11.26 16.92 -11.98
CA THR A 36 11.97 17.96 -12.74
C THR A 36 11.05 19.06 -13.29
N GLY A 37 9.72 18.95 -13.10
CA GLY A 37 8.75 19.90 -13.65
C GLY A 37 8.57 19.80 -15.17
N SER A 38 9.07 18.74 -15.81
CA SER A 38 9.00 18.52 -17.27
C SER A 38 7.86 17.59 -17.71
N LEU A 39 7.01 17.15 -16.76
CA LEU A 39 5.88 16.29 -17.07
C LEU A 39 4.81 17.04 -17.88
N PRO A 40 4.38 16.51 -19.04
CA PRO A 40 3.32 17.15 -19.83
C PRO A 40 2.01 17.25 -19.03
N PRO A 41 1.29 18.40 -19.09
CA PRO A 41 0.01 18.55 -18.40
C PRO A 41 -1.03 17.50 -18.78
N THR A 42 -0.99 17.00 -20.02
CA THR A 42 -1.84 15.90 -20.51
C THR A 42 -1.57 14.59 -19.77
N ALA A 43 -0.31 14.28 -19.47
CA ALA A 43 0.06 13.08 -18.73
C ALA A 43 -0.41 13.15 -17.28
N LEU A 44 -0.30 14.33 -16.64
CA LEU A 44 -0.79 14.55 -15.28
C LEU A 44 -2.32 14.39 -15.20
N ARG A 45 -3.07 14.98 -16.15
CA ARG A 45 -4.53 14.80 -16.23
C ARG A 45 -4.91 13.34 -16.44
N LEU A 46 -4.20 12.62 -17.31
CA LEU A 46 -4.46 11.21 -17.56
C LEU A 46 -4.20 10.36 -16.31
N PHE A 47 -3.13 10.65 -15.57
CA PHE A 47 -2.84 9.99 -14.29
C PHE A 47 -4.02 10.12 -13.33
N PHE A 48 -4.49 11.34 -13.08
CA PHE A 48 -5.63 11.56 -12.17
C PHE A 48 -6.95 11.01 -12.70
N LYS A 49 -7.18 11.04 -14.02
CA LYS A 49 -8.35 10.41 -14.64
C LYS A 49 -8.39 8.90 -14.37
N ASN A 50 -7.23 8.23 -14.38
CA ASN A 50 -7.12 6.79 -14.14
C ASN A 50 -7.00 6.42 -12.65
N TRP A 51 -6.68 7.39 -11.78
CA TRP A 51 -6.47 7.16 -10.35
C TRP A 51 -7.71 6.57 -9.64
N GLY A 52 -8.90 7.00 -10.05
CA GLY A 52 -10.15 6.49 -9.49
C GLY A 52 -10.33 4.99 -9.75
N ALA A 53 -10.07 4.52 -10.97
CA ALA A 53 -10.16 3.11 -11.33
C ALA A 53 -9.14 2.26 -10.55
N TYR A 54 -7.90 2.74 -10.45
CA TYR A 54 -6.85 2.08 -9.66
C TYR A 54 -7.25 1.88 -8.18
N THR A 55 -7.89 2.88 -7.58
CA THR A 55 -8.33 2.80 -6.17
C THR A 55 -9.39 1.70 -5.98
N ILE A 56 -10.35 1.61 -6.89
CA ILE A 56 -11.40 0.57 -6.87
C ILE A 56 -10.78 -0.83 -7.01
N GLU A 57 -9.86 -1.00 -7.94
CA GLU A 57 -9.20 -2.28 -8.22
C GLU A 57 -8.41 -2.79 -7.00
N ILE A 58 -7.65 -1.93 -6.33
CA ILE A 58 -6.90 -2.37 -5.14
C ILE A 58 -7.84 -2.75 -4.00
N ASN A 59 -8.88 -1.96 -3.73
CA ASN A 59 -9.78 -2.26 -2.62
C ASN A 59 -10.52 -3.58 -2.87
N THR A 60 -10.87 -3.85 -4.14
CA THR A 60 -11.42 -5.14 -4.57
C THR A 60 -10.42 -6.28 -4.36
N LEU A 61 -9.15 -6.09 -4.73
CA LEU A 61 -8.10 -7.09 -4.53
C LEU A 61 -7.84 -7.37 -3.03
N GLU A 62 -7.87 -6.34 -2.18
CA GLU A 62 -7.71 -6.48 -0.73
C GLU A 62 -8.87 -7.27 -0.12
N ALA A 63 -10.11 -6.96 -0.50
CA ALA A 63 -11.29 -7.70 -0.06
C ALA A 63 -11.24 -9.17 -0.53
N ALA A 64 -10.91 -9.41 -1.80
CA ALA A 64 -10.75 -10.75 -2.34
C ALA A 64 -9.66 -11.54 -1.61
N SER A 65 -8.54 -10.90 -1.27
CA SER A 65 -7.44 -11.51 -0.51
C SER A 65 -7.87 -11.89 0.91
N TYR A 66 -8.61 -11.01 1.58
CA TYR A 66 -9.19 -11.27 2.89
C TYR A 66 -10.13 -12.48 2.87
N HIS A 67 -11.05 -12.52 1.90
CA HIS A 67 -11.96 -13.65 1.74
C HIS A 67 -11.24 -14.95 1.41
N LYS A 68 -10.25 -14.92 0.50
CA LYS A 68 -9.45 -16.09 0.15
C LYS A 68 -8.69 -16.67 1.36
N GLN A 69 -8.24 -15.82 2.27
CA GLN A 69 -7.49 -16.20 3.47
C GLN A 69 -8.34 -16.23 4.75
N ILE A 70 -9.67 -16.27 4.64
CA ILE A 70 -10.58 -16.15 5.79
C ILE A 70 -10.34 -17.22 6.86
N ALA A 71 -9.97 -18.44 6.46
CA ALA A 71 -9.67 -19.52 7.40
C ALA A 71 -8.45 -19.20 8.29
N PHE A 72 -7.42 -18.53 7.73
CA PHE A 72 -6.27 -18.05 8.49
C PHE A 72 -6.69 -16.96 9.48
N PHE A 73 -7.43 -15.95 9.01
CA PHE A 73 -7.88 -14.84 9.87
C PHE A 73 -8.80 -15.29 11.01
N ARG A 74 -9.68 -16.28 10.77
CA ARG A 74 -10.52 -16.84 11.85
C ARG A 74 -9.72 -17.48 12.98
N LYS A 75 -8.56 -18.06 12.68
CA LYS A 75 -7.63 -18.60 13.67
C LYS A 75 -6.80 -17.52 14.38
N HIS A 76 -6.66 -16.34 13.77
CA HIS A 76 -5.90 -15.20 14.28
C HIS A 76 -6.78 -13.94 14.37
N ARG A 77 -7.69 -13.95 15.35
CA ARG A 77 -8.77 -12.93 15.48
C ARG A 77 -8.25 -11.50 15.64
N ASN A 78 -7.09 -11.32 16.27
CA ASN A 78 -6.41 -10.02 16.35
C ASN A 78 -6.03 -9.48 14.97
N LEU A 79 -5.52 -10.33 14.07
CA LEU A 79 -5.20 -9.94 12.69
C LEU A 79 -6.47 -9.72 11.86
N MET A 80 -7.52 -10.50 12.12
CA MET A 80 -8.83 -10.32 11.46
C MET A 80 -9.43 -8.95 11.75
N ALA A 81 -9.36 -8.49 13.01
CA ALA A 81 -9.84 -7.17 13.40
C ALA A 81 -9.08 -6.05 12.68
N LEU A 82 -7.74 -6.13 12.63
CA LEU A 82 -6.91 -5.15 11.92
C LEU A 82 -7.21 -5.10 10.42
N MET A 83 -7.40 -6.27 9.78
CA MET A 83 -7.74 -6.33 8.35
C MET A 83 -9.14 -5.79 8.07
N ALA A 84 -10.12 -6.11 8.93
CA ALA A 84 -11.48 -5.58 8.82
C ALA A 84 -11.53 -4.05 8.99
N GLN A 85 -10.75 -3.50 9.92
CA GLN A 85 -10.61 -2.05 10.08
C GLN A 85 -10.05 -1.39 8.81
N LYS A 86 -8.94 -1.93 8.27
CA LYS A 86 -8.35 -1.44 7.02
C LYS A 86 -9.37 -1.48 5.86
N LEU A 87 -10.11 -2.57 5.70
CA LEU A 87 -11.14 -2.68 4.66
C LEU A 87 -12.26 -1.67 4.87
N ALA A 88 -12.71 -1.45 6.11
CA ALA A 88 -13.73 -0.45 6.42
C ALA A 88 -13.25 0.96 6.06
N ASP A 89 -12.00 1.30 6.35
CA ASP A 89 -11.43 2.62 6.06
C ASP A 89 -11.26 2.87 4.54
N GLU A 90 -10.98 1.83 3.76
CA GLU A 90 -10.78 1.93 2.32
C GLU A 90 -12.10 1.81 1.52
N LEU A 91 -13.08 1.02 1.98
CA LEU A 91 -14.34 0.75 1.25
C LEU A 91 -15.54 1.55 1.75
N ILE A 92 -15.62 1.84 3.04
CA ILE A 92 -16.82 2.41 3.68
C ILE A 92 -16.60 3.89 4.00
N HIS A 93 -15.42 4.24 4.55
CA HIS A 93 -15.08 5.61 4.94
C HIS A 93 -14.12 6.29 3.95
N SER A 94 -14.33 6.08 2.65
CA SER A 94 -13.46 6.56 1.57
C SER A 94 -13.51 8.09 1.37
N THR A 95 -13.08 8.83 2.39
CA THR A 95 -12.65 10.22 2.17
C THR A 95 -11.34 10.16 1.39
N ALA A 96 -11.19 11.02 0.38
CA ALA A 96 -10.07 11.06 -0.58
C ALA A 96 -8.66 11.30 0.05
N GLY A 97 -8.49 11.13 1.36
CA GLY A 97 -7.23 11.21 2.10
C GLY A 97 -7.05 10.17 3.21
N SER A 98 -7.93 9.18 3.39
CA SER A 98 -7.74 8.13 4.42
C SER A 98 -6.45 7.34 4.19
N ARG A 99 -6.18 6.96 2.93
CA ARG A 99 -4.98 6.22 2.51
C ARG A 99 -3.67 7.01 2.69
N ALA A 100 -3.68 8.32 2.39
CA ALA A 100 -2.52 9.18 2.59
C ALA A 100 -2.23 9.44 4.08
N ARG A 101 -3.27 9.56 4.92
CA ARG A 101 -3.14 9.73 6.38
C ARG A 101 -2.54 8.49 7.07
N HIS A 102 -2.88 7.29 6.63
CA HIS A 102 -2.29 6.07 7.19
C HIS A 102 -0.85 5.80 6.73
N ALA A 103 -0.50 6.19 5.50
CA ALA A 103 0.89 6.10 5.03
C ALA A 103 1.81 7.06 5.82
N GLY A 104 1.38 8.31 6.02
CA GLY A 104 2.13 9.29 6.82
C GLY A 104 2.27 8.89 8.29
N ASN A 105 1.19 8.44 8.94
CA ASN A 105 1.23 8.03 10.35
C ASN A 105 2.10 6.79 10.61
N ARG A 106 2.30 5.90 9.62
CA ARG A 106 3.21 4.74 9.75
C ARG A 106 4.67 5.14 9.64
N GLU A 107 5.01 6.04 8.73
CA GLU A 107 6.39 6.56 8.60
C GLU A 107 6.80 7.32 9.86
N ASP A 108 5.88 8.08 10.47
CA ASP A 108 6.11 8.80 11.74
C ASP A 108 6.25 7.86 12.95
N ALA A 109 5.55 6.72 12.98
CA ALA A 109 5.67 5.73 14.05
C ALA A 109 6.98 4.93 13.96
N GLU A 110 7.38 4.53 12.74
CA GLU A 110 8.66 3.84 12.51
C GLU A 110 9.87 4.73 12.81
N HIS A 111 9.76 6.06 12.64
CA HIS A 111 10.80 7.02 13.08
C HIS A 111 10.84 7.28 14.59
N ARG A 112 9.74 7.00 15.31
CA ARG A 112 9.65 7.21 16.77
C ARG A 112 10.05 5.99 17.60
N GLY A 113 10.29 4.83 16.96
CA GLY A 113 10.74 3.63 17.67
C GLY A 113 9.72 3.11 18.69
N GLU A 114 8.42 3.23 18.37
CA GLU A 114 7.31 2.68 19.17
C GLU A 114 6.81 1.34 18.60
#